data_AF-A0A1J0R953-F1
#
_entry.id   AF-A0A1J0R953-F1
#
_cell.length_a   1.000
_cell.length_b   1.000
_cell.length_c   1.000
_cell.angle_alpha   90.00
_cell.angle_beta   90.00
_cell.angle_gamma   90.00
#
_symmetry.space_group_name_H-M   'P 1'
#
loop_
_entity.id
_entity.type
_entity.pdbx_description
1 polymer ?
#
loop_
_entity_poly.entity_id
_entity_poly.type
_entity_poly.pdbx_seq_one_letter_code
_entity_poly.pdbx_strand_id
1 'polypeptide(L)'
;MKEAQVILQGYEKQTTSEKKAGNLLNMALFGEGGVLDKTTEKTFGSTAANACNQATAKPTLGSGKSLANDLACICDDSGQGHDCTGAGICTATIYNDVATAAASYENLVKRYPTIAHNKLTADGITAAVHAFLTNIKEASKSTQVGNVILGARDIATCDTGGTSGCVKYKQDTGTGKLTISWLEKIKYAATGLRNENDRRNRNAQRYREIKALVASATRQYTAAQEGDRTPKASPAAAPSGKNKVPTETDCNKHQSSDKCGDP
;
A
#
# COMPACT_ATOMS: atom_id res chain seq x y z
N MET A 1 32.76 16.37 4.82
CA MET A 1 32.02 16.40 6.10
C MET A 1 30.53 16.73 5.90
N LYS A 2 30.16 17.90 5.34
CA LYS A 2 28.74 18.28 5.10
C LYS A 2 27.92 17.25 4.29
N GLU A 3 28.48 16.69 3.22
CA GLU A 3 27.74 15.73 2.38
C GLU A 3 27.49 14.37 3.06
N ALA A 4 28.44 13.87 3.85
CA ALA A 4 28.28 12.66 4.65
C ALA A 4 27.16 12.83 5.71
N GLN A 5 27.06 14.04 6.28
CA GLN A 5 26.02 14.40 7.23
C GLN A 5 24.64 14.48 6.57
N VAL A 6 24.56 14.96 5.32
CA VAL A 6 23.33 14.94 4.52
C VAL A 6 22.89 13.50 4.18
N ILE A 7 23.84 12.59 3.91
CA ILE A 7 23.54 11.17 3.66
C ILE A 7 23.03 10.49 4.94
N LEU A 8 23.67 10.71 6.10
CA LEU A 8 23.22 10.17 7.39
C LEU A 8 21.84 10.71 7.80
N GLN A 9 21.61 12.01 7.66
CA GLN A 9 20.28 12.61 7.85
C GLN A 9 19.25 12.04 6.85
N GLY A 10 19.71 11.64 5.67
CA GLY A 10 18.93 10.92 4.68
C GLY A 10 18.50 9.53 5.19
N TYR A 11 19.38 8.77 5.83
CA TYR A 11 19.05 7.47 6.41
C TYR A 11 18.14 7.58 7.63
N GLU A 12 18.33 8.56 8.52
CA GLU A 12 17.47 8.76 9.69
C GLU A 12 16.03 9.15 9.30
N LYS A 13 15.89 9.99 8.26
CA LYS A 13 14.57 10.33 7.69
C LYS A 13 13.87 9.12 7.04
N GLN A 14 14.62 8.15 6.51
CA GLN A 14 14.09 6.90 5.94
C GLN A 14 13.35 6.09 7.00
N THR A 15 14.05 5.82 8.11
CA THR A 15 13.53 5.05 9.24
C THR A 15 12.29 5.72 9.84
N THR A 16 12.25 7.06 9.79
CA THR A 16 11.11 7.85 10.26
C THR A 16 9.88 7.72 9.34
N SER A 17 10.07 7.73 8.01
CA SER A 17 8.98 7.55 7.03
C SER A 17 8.37 6.15 7.05
N GLU A 18 9.19 5.09 7.15
CA GLU A 18 8.71 3.71 7.27
C GLU A 18 7.96 3.48 8.60
N LYS A 19 8.48 4.01 9.72
CA LYS A 19 7.77 4.01 11.02
C LYS A 19 6.44 4.76 10.93
N LYS A 20 6.39 5.87 10.20
CA LYS A 20 5.16 6.64 9.98
C LYS A 20 4.14 5.87 9.13
N ALA A 21 4.58 5.16 8.09
CA ALA A 21 3.71 4.31 7.28
C ALA A 21 3.18 3.12 8.10
N GLY A 22 4.04 2.44 8.88
CA GLY A 22 3.64 1.39 9.80
C GLY A 22 2.60 1.86 10.82
N ASN A 23 2.82 3.02 11.43
CA ASN A 23 1.85 3.61 12.36
C ASN A 23 0.51 3.92 11.68
N LEU A 24 0.52 4.47 10.45
CA LEU A 24 -0.72 4.73 9.71
C LEU A 24 -1.48 3.44 9.37
N LEU A 25 -0.78 2.36 9.00
CA LEU A 25 -1.40 1.06 8.72
C LEU A 25 -1.97 0.43 9.99
N ASN A 26 -1.25 0.54 11.11
CA ASN A 26 -1.76 0.10 12.40
C ASN A 26 -3.00 0.91 12.83
N MET A 27 -2.99 2.23 12.61
CA MET A 27 -4.15 3.08 12.84
C MET A 27 -5.31 2.76 11.89
N ALA A 28 -5.04 2.34 10.66
CA ALA A 28 -6.08 1.85 9.77
C ALA A 28 -6.69 0.56 10.30
N LEU A 29 -5.85 -0.38 10.74
CA LEU A 29 -6.29 -1.69 11.17
C LEU A 29 -7.07 -1.61 12.48
N PHE A 30 -6.55 -0.87 13.46
CA PHE A 30 -7.06 -0.87 14.84
C PHE A 30 -7.71 0.45 15.27
N GLY A 31 -7.79 1.44 14.40
CA GLY A 31 -8.37 2.75 14.73
C GLY A 31 -7.41 3.63 15.53
N GLU A 32 -7.97 4.50 16.36
CA GLU A 32 -7.19 5.46 17.14
C GLU A 32 -6.21 4.75 18.09
N GLY A 33 -4.95 5.18 18.08
CA GLY A 33 -3.87 4.58 18.87
C GLY A 33 -3.12 3.43 18.17
N GLY A 34 -3.66 2.87 17.08
CA GLY A 34 -2.95 1.87 16.26
C GLY A 34 -2.64 0.56 17.00
N VAL A 35 -3.42 0.24 18.03
CA VAL A 35 -3.32 -0.99 18.81
C VAL A 35 -4.72 -1.57 18.97
N LEU A 36 -4.83 -2.89 18.95
CA LEU A 36 -6.10 -3.58 19.17
C LEU A 36 -6.63 -3.27 20.57
N ASP A 37 -7.66 -2.43 20.66
CA ASP A 37 -8.36 -2.11 21.89
C ASP A 37 -9.61 -2.99 22.03
N LYS A 38 -9.63 -3.77 23.11
CA LYS A 38 -10.70 -4.72 23.43
C LYS A 38 -11.62 -4.24 24.54
N THR A 39 -11.40 -3.01 25.03
CA THR A 39 -12.03 -2.49 26.25
C THR A 39 -12.75 -1.18 26.02
N THR A 40 -12.30 -0.39 25.05
CA THR A 40 -12.91 0.90 24.71
C THR A 40 -13.28 0.97 23.24
N GLU A 41 -14.01 2.01 22.87
CA GLU A 41 -14.49 2.21 21.50
C GLU A 41 -13.40 2.73 20.53
N LYS A 42 -12.10 2.48 20.77
CA LYS A 42 -11.03 2.91 19.84
C LYS A 42 -10.95 2.02 18.60
N THR A 43 -10.97 0.70 18.78
CA THR A 43 -10.99 -0.24 17.65
C THR A 43 -12.41 -0.55 17.19
N PHE A 44 -13.26 -1.03 18.10
CA PHE A 44 -14.64 -1.47 17.82
C PHE A 44 -15.67 -0.44 18.27
N GLY A 45 -16.85 -0.39 17.67
CA GLY A 45 -18.02 0.32 18.24
C GLY A 45 -18.65 -0.46 19.40
N SER A 46 -19.48 0.21 20.21
CA SER A 46 -20.12 -0.38 21.40
C SER A 46 -21.25 -1.36 21.12
N THR A 47 -21.86 -1.34 19.93
CA THR A 47 -22.94 -2.24 19.50
C THR A 47 -22.87 -2.44 17.99
N ALA A 48 -23.44 -3.51 17.45
CA ALA A 48 -23.54 -3.69 15.99
C ALA A 48 -24.22 -2.49 15.29
N ALA A 49 -25.33 -1.98 15.85
CA ALA A 49 -26.03 -0.83 15.29
C ALA A 49 -25.14 0.42 15.21
N ASN A 50 -24.28 0.65 16.20
CA ASN A 50 -23.35 1.79 16.16
C ASN A 50 -22.13 1.50 15.28
N ALA A 51 -21.62 0.26 15.30
CA ALA A 51 -20.37 -0.13 14.68
C ALA A 51 -20.47 -0.41 13.18
N CYS A 52 -21.60 -0.97 12.74
CA CYS A 52 -21.78 -1.54 11.41
C CYS A 52 -22.71 -0.67 10.56
N ASN A 53 -23.56 0.14 11.18
CA ASN A 53 -24.40 1.13 10.53
C ASN A 53 -24.02 2.53 11.00
N GLN A 54 -23.44 3.37 10.14
CA GLN A 54 -23.16 4.75 10.53
C GLN A 54 -24.46 5.58 10.57
N ALA A 55 -25.14 5.57 11.71
CA ALA A 55 -26.34 6.37 11.96
C ALA A 55 -26.05 7.87 12.16
N THR A 56 -24.82 8.25 12.52
CA THR A 56 -24.45 9.66 12.77
C THR A 56 -23.17 10.09 12.06
N ALA A 57 -23.08 11.38 11.72
CA ALA A 57 -21.99 11.98 10.94
C ALA A 57 -20.60 11.99 11.62
N LYS A 58 -20.44 11.32 12.77
CA LYS A 58 -19.18 11.35 13.52
C LYS A 58 -18.25 10.24 13.00
N PRO A 59 -17.09 10.59 12.40
CA PRO A 59 -16.15 9.62 11.83
C PRO A 59 -15.47 8.71 12.87
N THR A 60 -15.67 8.98 14.17
CA THR A 60 -15.09 8.21 15.28
C THR A 60 -16.04 7.18 15.88
N LEU A 61 -17.33 7.22 15.53
CA LEU A 61 -18.39 6.42 16.14
C LEU A 61 -19.15 5.68 15.04
N GLY A 62 -18.52 4.66 14.48
CA GLY A 62 -19.20 3.67 13.64
C GLY A 62 -18.38 3.13 12.46
N SER A 63 -19.08 2.65 11.43
CA SER A 63 -18.47 1.99 10.27
C SER A 63 -17.34 2.81 9.67
N GLY A 64 -16.24 2.17 9.28
CA GLY A 64 -15.12 2.85 8.65
C GLY A 64 -14.12 3.47 9.62
N LYS A 65 -14.32 3.32 10.94
CA LYS A 65 -13.36 3.78 11.97
C LYS A 65 -12.06 2.99 11.98
N SER A 66 -12.15 1.67 11.83
CA SER A 66 -11.03 0.73 11.77
C SER A 66 -11.40 -0.44 10.86
N LEU A 67 -10.41 -1.02 10.18
CA LEU A 67 -10.66 -2.19 9.35
C LEU A 67 -11.05 -3.40 10.22
N ALA A 68 -10.52 -3.53 11.44
CA ALA A 68 -10.91 -4.59 12.37
C ALA A 68 -12.40 -4.54 12.75
N ASN A 69 -12.95 -3.34 13.00
CA ASN A 69 -14.39 -3.13 13.23
C ASN A 69 -15.21 -3.60 12.04
N ASP A 70 -14.85 -3.15 10.83
CA ASP A 70 -15.61 -3.45 9.63
C ASP A 70 -15.55 -4.95 9.29
N LEU A 71 -14.41 -5.60 9.52
CA LEU A 71 -14.29 -7.05 9.39
C LEU A 71 -15.14 -7.80 10.42
N ALA A 72 -15.18 -7.34 11.68
CA ALA A 72 -16.07 -7.92 12.69
C ALA A 72 -17.55 -7.79 12.28
N CYS A 73 -17.94 -6.66 11.69
CA CYS A 73 -19.29 -6.44 11.18
C CYS A 73 -19.67 -7.34 9.99
N ILE A 74 -18.77 -7.52 9.01
CA ILE A 74 -19.05 -8.33 7.81
C ILE A 74 -19.07 -9.82 8.14
N CYS A 75 -18.27 -10.25 9.12
CA CYS A 75 -18.16 -11.65 9.48
C CYS A 75 -19.09 -12.07 10.61
N ASP A 76 -19.80 -11.16 11.29
CA ASP A 76 -20.77 -11.50 12.31
C ASP A 76 -22.10 -12.00 11.72
N ASP A 77 -22.32 -13.31 11.73
CA ASP A 77 -23.50 -13.95 11.15
C ASP A 77 -24.08 -15.11 11.99
N SER A 78 -24.07 -14.97 13.32
CA SER A 78 -24.60 -15.97 14.29
C SER A 78 -23.90 -17.34 14.24
N GLY A 79 -22.65 -17.36 13.77
CA GLY A 79 -21.79 -18.55 13.82
C GLY A 79 -21.79 -19.41 12.56
N GLN A 80 -22.56 -19.03 11.54
CA GLN A 80 -22.63 -19.73 10.27
C GLN A 80 -21.41 -19.46 9.35
N GLY A 81 -20.73 -18.33 9.54
CA GLY A 81 -19.53 -17.88 8.83
C GLY A 81 -19.66 -17.82 7.30
N HIS A 82 -20.88 -17.69 6.76
CA HIS A 82 -21.20 -17.87 5.35
C HIS A 82 -20.39 -16.95 4.41
N ASP A 83 -20.19 -15.69 4.80
CA ASP A 83 -19.63 -14.67 3.90
C ASP A 83 -18.13 -14.41 4.11
N CYS A 84 -17.51 -15.07 5.09
CA CYS A 84 -16.08 -14.92 5.38
C CYS A 84 -15.29 -16.21 5.22
N THR A 85 -15.31 -17.09 6.22
CA THR A 85 -14.33 -18.19 6.34
C THR A 85 -15.00 -19.56 6.62
N GLY A 86 -16.34 -19.64 6.53
CA GLY A 86 -17.12 -20.85 6.83
C GLY A 86 -17.43 -21.05 8.32
N ALA A 87 -18.25 -22.05 8.64
CA ALA A 87 -18.78 -22.30 9.98
C ALA A 87 -17.72 -22.24 11.11
N GLY A 88 -18.10 -21.67 12.27
CA GLY A 88 -17.30 -21.74 13.50
C GLY A 88 -16.27 -20.62 13.76
N ILE A 89 -16.22 -19.55 12.96
CA ILE A 89 -15.41 -18.34 13.29
C ILE A 89 -16.12 -17.50 14.36
N CYS A 90 -17.45 -17.50 14.29
CA CYS A 90 -18.33 -16.62 15.06
C CYS A 90 -19.25 -17.42 16.00
N THR A 91 -18.90 -18.68 16.31
CA THR A 91 -19.62 -19.48 17.32
C THR A 91 -19.55 -18.87 18.72
N ALA A 92 -18.66 -17.89 18.93
CA ALA A 92 -18.40 -17.33 20.25
C ALA A 92 -19.33 -16.17 20.63
N THR A 93 -19.68 -15.21 19.78
CA THR A 93 -20.55 -14.10 20.21
C THR A 93 -20.98 -13.21 19.04
N ILE A 94 -22.28 -12.94 18.98
CA ILE A 94 -22.89 -11.82 18.25
C ILE A 94 -22.13 -10.53 18.59
N TYR A 95 -21.92 -9.63 17.61
CA TYR A 95 -21.38 -8.30 17.84
C TYR A 95 -22.38 -7.45 18.64
N ASN A 96 -22.39 -7.63 19.96
CA ASN A 96 -23.19 -6.86 20.91
C ASN A 96 -22.37 -5.79 21.65
N ASP A 97 -21.05 -5.97 21.78
CA ASP A 97 -20.15 -5.10 22.53
C ASP A 97 -18.71 -5.13 21.98
N VAL A 98 -17.82 -4.34 22.59
CA VAL A 98 -16.41 -4.23 22.20
C VAL A 98 -15.65 -5.54 22.39
N ALA A 99 -15.91 -6.27 23.47
CA ALA A 99 -15.17 -7.48 23.82
C ALA A 99 -15.54 -8.63 22.88
N THR A 100 -16.81 -8.75 22.54
CA THR A 100 -17.31 -9.76 21.60
C THR A 100 -16.85 -9.51 20.18
N ALA A 101 -16.84 -8.24 19.74
CA ALA A 101 -16.28 -7.85 18.46
C ALA A 101 -14.78 -8.16 18.36
N ALA A 102 -14.02 -7.88 19.43
CA ALA A 102 -12.61 -8.21 19.50
C ALA A 102 -12.38 -9.73 19.41
N ALA A 103 -13.15 -10.54 20.13
CA ALA A 103 -13.06 -11.99 20.06
C ALA A 103 -13.36 -12.53 18.66
N SER A 104 -14.40 -11.99 17.99
CA SER A 104 -14.76 -12.34 16.61
C SER A 104 -13.64 -11.97 15.63
N TYR A 105 -13.07 -10.76 15.74
CA TYR A 105 -11.91 -10.35 14.93
C TYR A 105 -10.69 -11.26 15.15
N GLU A 106 -10.37 -11.62 16.39
CA GLU A 106 -9.24 -12.51 16.67
C GLU A 106 -9.44 -13.92 16.11
N ASN A 107 -10.66 -14.44 16.16
CA ASN A 107 -10.98 -15.73 15.53
C ASN A 107 -10.92 -15.67 14.02
N LEU A 108 -11.33 -14.53 13.43
CA LEU A 108 -11.20 -14.28 12.00
C LEU A 108 -9.73 -14.31 11.58
N VAL A 109 -8.86 -13.53 12.23
CA VAL A 109 -7.44 -13.45 11.88
C VAL A 109 -6.71 -14.79 11.99
N LYS A 110 -7.09 -15.67 12.94
CA LYS A 110 -6.53 -17.03 13.04
C LYS A 110 -6.77 -17.89 11.79
N ARG A 111 -7.84 -17.62 11.04
CA ARG A 111 -8.21 -18.39 9.84
C ARG A 111 -7.81 -17.70 8.55
N TYR A 112 -7.46 -16.42 8.58
CA TYR A 112 -6.89 -15.76 7.42
C TYR A 112 -5.50 -16.36 7.14
N PRO A 113 -5.27 -16.90 5.94
CA PRO A 113 -3.92 -17.32 5.57
C PRO A 113 -3.03 -16.08 5.64
N THR A 114 -1.98 -16.13 6.45
CA THR A 114 -0.90 -15.15 6.38
C THR A 114 -0.26 -15.29 5.01
N ILE A 115 -0.73 -14.49 4.05
CA ILE A 115 -0.07 -14.38 2.76
C ILE A 115 1.31 -13.78 3.06
N ALA A 116 2.36 -14.52 2.72
CA ALA A 116 3.72 -13.99 2.74
C ALA A 116 3.78 -12.88 1.70
N HIS A 117 3.44 -11.66 2.11
CA HIS A 117 3.58 -10.52 1.25
C HIS A 117 5.07 -10.20 1.13
N ASN A 118 5.54 -10.09 -0.11
CA ASN A 118 6.77 -9.37 -0.40
C ASN A 118 6.71 -7.97 0.24
N LYS A 119 7.87 -7.32 0.39
CA LYS A 119 8.00 -5.98 0.97
C LYS A 119 6.84 -5.07 0.53
N LEU A 120 6.11 -4.52 1.49
CA LEU A 120 4.95 -3.66 1.24
C LEU A 120 5.34 -2.49 0.33
N THR A 121 4.62 -2.33 -0.79
CA THR A 121 4.83 -1.25 -1.76
C THR A 121 3.60 -0.34 -1.84
N ALA A 122 3.80 0.91 -2.26
CA ALA A 122 2.70 1.83 -2.48
C ALA A 122 1.71 1.35 -3.56
N ASP A 123 2.22 0.66 -4.58
CA ASP A 123 1.39 0.16 -5.68
C ASP A 123 0.56 -1.06 -5.23
N GLY A 124 1.13 -1.94 -4.41
CA GLY A 124 0.37 -3.01 -3.77
C GLY A 124 -0.77 -2.47 -2.91
N ILE A 125 -0.51 -1.42 -2.11
CA ILE A 125 -1.56 -0.75 -1.33
C ILE A 125 -2.62 -0.12 -2.26
N THR A 126 -2.19 0.55 -3.34
CA THR A 126 -3.12 1.22 -4.27
C THR A 126 -4.02 0.21 -4.99
N ALA A 127 -3.47 -0.94 -5.39
CA ALA A 127 -4.23 -2.02 -5.99
C ALA A 127 -5.28 -2.58 -5.00
N ALA A 128 -4.90 -2.79 -3.74
CA ALA A 128 -5.83 -3.24 -2.70
C ALA A 128 -6.96 -2.22 -2.45
N VAL A 129 -6.64 -0.92 -2.40
CA VAL A 129 -7.64 0.17 -2.28
C VAL A 129 -8.60 0.17 -3.47
N HIS A 130 -8.09 0.00 -4.69
CA HIS A 130 -8.93 -0.04 -5.88
C HIS A 130 -9.86 -1.26 -5.85
N ALA A 131 -9.33 -2.44 -5.56
CA ALA A 131 -10.11 -3.67 -5.42
C ALA A 131 -11.23 -3.51 -4.38
N PHE A 132 -10.93 -2.91 -3.22
CA PHE A 132 -11.96 -2.60 -2.21
C PHE A 132 -13.06 -1.69 -2.76
N LEU A 133 -12.69 -0.56 -3.37
CA LEU A 133 -13.67 0.43 -3.88
C LEU A 133 -14.54 -0.13 -5.01
N THR A 134 -14.04 -1.06 -5.82
CA THR A 134 -14.84 -1.75 -6.84
C THR A 134 -15.88 -2.69 -6.22
N ASN A 135 -15.61 -3.26 -5.04
CA ASN A 135 -16.49 -4.25 -4.39
C ASN A 135 -17.40 -3.66 -3.30
N ILE A 136 -17.22 -2.39 -2.91
CA ILE A 136 -18.00 -1.76 -1.81
C ILE A 136 -19.44 -1.40 -2.18
N LYS A 137 -19.83 -1.53 -3.45
CA LYS A 137 -21.17 -1.20 -3.92
C LYS A 137 -21.69 -2.34 -4.79
N GLU A 138 -22.45 -3.25 -4.20
CA GLU A 138 -23.24 -4.21 -4.99
C GLU A 138 -24.43 -3.48 -5.61
N ALA A 139 -24.28 -3.05 -6.87
CA ALA A 139 -25.29 -2.26 -7.59
C ALA A 139 -26.54 -3.07 -7.99
N SER A 140 -26.61 -4.36 -7.67
CA SER A 140 -27.62 -5.31 -8.18
C SER A 140 -28.79 -5.57 -7.23
N LYS A 141 -28.87 -4.87 -6.10
CA LYS A 141 -29.77 -5.16 -4.98
C LYS A 141 -30.70 -3.98 -4.71
N SER A 142 -32.01 -4.19 -4.89
CA SER A 142 -33.04 -3.15 -4.94
C SER A 142 -33.23 -2.38 -3.63
N THR A 143 -33.01 -3.03 -2.49
CA THR A 143 -33.14 -2.49 -1.14
C THR A 143 -31.87 -1.75 -0.69
N GLN A 144 -30.72 -2.04 -1.31
CA GLN A 144 -29.46 -1.32 -1.14
C GLN A 144 -29.35 -0.02 -1.95
N VAL A 145 -30.29 0.25 -2.88
CA VAL A 145 -30.24 1.40 -3.80
C VAL A 145 -30.04 2.70 -3.03
N GLY A 146 -28.96 3.43 -3.37
CA GLY A 146 -28.60 4.70 -2.74
C GLY A 146 -27.73 4.59 -1.49
N ASN A 147 -27.43 3.38 -1.00
CA ASN A 147 -26.52 3.15 0.12
C ASN A 147 -25.17 2.60 -0.36
N VAL A 148 -24.11 2.84 0.41
CA VAL A 148 -22.80 2.19 0.20
C VAL A 148 -22.65 1.12 1.26
N ILE A 149 -22.83 -0.13 0.86
CA ILE A 149 -22.86 -1.28 1.77
C ILE A 149 -21.90 -2.34 1.26
N LEU A 150 -21.02 -2.79 2.15
CA LEU A 150 -20.17 -3.95 1.94
C LEU A 150 -20.75 -5.15 2.70
N GLY A 151 -20.96 -6.28 2.02
CA GLY A 151 -21.55 -7.50 2.59
C GLY A 151 -22.70 -8.06 1.76
N ALA A 152 -23.06 -9.33 1.98
CA ALA A 152 -23.73 -10.15 0.96
C ALA A 152 -25.28 -10.05 0.90
N ARG A 153 -25.95 -9.03 1.47
CA ARG A 153 -27.43 -9.02 1.59
C ARG A 153 -28.12 -7.76 1.09
N ASP A 154 -29.28 -7.91 0.42
CA ASP A 154 -30.11 -6.78 -0.05
C ASP A 154 -30.84 -6.10 1.12
N ILE A 155 -30.12 -5.28 1.90
CA ILE A 155 -30.63 -4.59 3.10
C ILE A 155 -30.28 -3.11 3.08
N ALA A 156 -31.14 -2.28 3.67
CA ALA A 156 -30.94 -0.84 3.73
C ALA A 156 -30.11 -0.39 4.95
N THR A 157 -29.97 -1.23 5.97
CA THR A 157 -29.22 -0.95 7.21
C THR A 157 -28.41 -2.16 7.66
N CYS A 158 -27.36 -1.90 8.44
CA CYS A 158 -26.42 -2.89 8.97
C CYS A 158 -26.48 -2.92 10.49
N ASP A 159 -27.65 -3.21 11.06
CA ASP A 159 -27.91 -3.13 12.50
C ASP A 159 -27.91 -4.47 13.22
N THR A 160 -27.93 -5.57 12.44
CA THR A 160 -28.25 -6.88 12.97
C THR A 160 -27.00 -7.63 13.36
N GLY A 161 -26.65 -7.59 14.65
CA GLY A 161 -25.65 -8.50 15.22
C GLY A 161 -26.08 -9.96 15.07
N GLY A 162 -25.64 -10.63 14.02
CA GLY A 162 -25.79 -12.07 13.83
C GLY A 162 -26.71 -12.56 12.70
N THR A 163 -27.50 -11.76 11.98
CA THR A 163 -28.38 -12.30 10.90
C THR A 163 -27.88 -12.03 9.48
N SER A 164 -26.99 -11.06 9.31
CA SER A 164 -26.49 -10.65 7.99
C SER A 164 -25.30 -9.72 8.16
N GLY A 165 -24.08 -10.27 8.11
CA GLY A 165 -22.88 -9.49 8.26
C GLY A 165 -22.73 -8.46 7.14
N CYS A 166 -22.68 -7.18 7.51
CA CYS A 166 -22.48 -6.08 6.56
C CYS A 166 -22.00 -4.81 7.26
N VAL A 167 -21.48 -3.88 6.45
CA VAL A 167 -21.07 -2.54 6.89
C VAL A 167 -21.67 -1.52 5.95
N LYS A 168 -22.40 -0.55 6.49
CA LYS A 168 -22.97 0.58 5.77
C LYS A 168 -22.18 1.85 6.02
N TYR A 169 -21.57 2.38 4.97
CA TYR A 169 -20.78 3.60 5.01
C TYR A 169 -21.60 4.83 4.63
N LYS A 170 -21.29 5.96 5.27
CA LYS A 170 -21.90 7.25 4.92
C LYS A 170 -21.24 7.87 3.69
N GLN A 171 -22.08 8.33 2.76
CA GLN A 171 -21.69 9.28 1.72
C GLN A 171 -22.11 10.69 2.12
N ASP A 172 -21.29 11.67 1.73
CA ASP A 172 -21.67 13.07 1.78
C ASP A 172 -22.85 13.32 0.83
N THR A 173 -23.93 13.91 1.34
CA THR A 173 -25.20 14.08 0.62
C THR A 173 -25.13 15.09 -0.53
N GLY A 174 -24.14 15.99 -0.54
CA GLY A 174 -23.97 17.00 -1.59
C GLY A 174 -22.97 16.59 -2.66
N THR A 175 -21.93 15.85 -2.28
CA THR A 175 -20.82 15.49 -3.18
C THR A 175 -20.79 14.02 -3.57
N GLY A 176 -21.56 13.16 -2.89
CA GLY A 176 -21.46 11.70 -3.00
C GLY A 176 -20.14 11.14 -2.47
N LYS A 177 -19.30 11.99 -1.85
CA LYS A 177 -17.97 11.59 -1.39
C LYS A 177 -18.08 10.58 -0.25
N LEU A 178 -17.45 9.44 -0.45
CA LEU A 178 -17.28 8.41 0.56
C LEU A 178 -16.04 8.71 1.41
N THR A 179 -16.22 8.85 2.73
CA THR A 179 -15.12 9.08 3.67
C THR A 179 -15.05 7.92 4.66
N ILE A 180 -13.96 7.16 4.58
CA ILE A 180 -13.69 5.99 5.44
C ILE A 180 -12.33 6.24 6.09
N SER A 181 -12.32 6.39 7.42
CA SER A 181 -11.12 6.82 8.14
C SER A 181 -9.96 5.85 7.99
N TRP A 182 -10.18 4.53 8.14
CA TRP A 182 -9.11 3.56 7.94
C TRP A 182 -8.58 3.58 6.50
N LEU A 183 -9.44 3.80 5.50
CA LEU A 183 -9.05 3.85 4.10
C LEU A 183 -8.17 5.07 3.79
N GLU A 184 -8.46 6.22 4.39
CA GLU A 184 -7.62 7.41 4.29
C GLU A 184 -6.23 7.18 4.88
N LYS A 185 -6.13 6.50 6.03
CA LYS A 185 -4.85 6.14 6.64
C LYS A 185 -4.02 5.23 5.72
N ILE A 186 -4.64 4.25 5.08
CA ILE A 186 -3.99 3.38 4.09
C ILE A 186 -3.49 4.19 2.89
N LYS A 187 -4.30 5.11 2.36
CA LYS A 187 -3.90 6.01 1.26
C LYS A 187 -2.71 6.89 1.66
N TYR A 188 -2.70 7.44 2.86
CA TYR A 188 -1.56 8.22 3.35
C TYR A 188 -0.31 7.38 3.55
N ALA A 189 -0.44 6.13 4.00
CA ALA A 189 0.69 5.20 4.08
C ALA A 189 1.29 4.94 2.70
N ALA A 190 0.46 4.72 1.67
CA ALA A 190 0.92 4.56 0.29
C ALA A 190 1.69 5.80 -0.22
N THR A 191 1.15 7.00 0.00
CA THR A 191 1.84 8.25 -0.36
C THR A 191 3.19 8.39 0.36
N GLY A 192 3.24 8.04 1.65
CA GLY A 192 4.49 8.02 2.41
C GLY A 192 5.53 7.08 1.81
N LEU A 193 5.13 5.87 1.41
CA LEU A 193 6.00 4.90 0.75
C LEU A 193 6.49 5.39 -0.62
N ARG A 194 5.63 6.01 -1.44
CA ARG A 194 6.05 6.60 -2.74
C ARG A 194 7.11 7.67 -2.57
N ASN A 195 6.82 8.66 -1.70
CA ASN A 195 7.72 9.77 -1.45
C ASN A 195 9.09 9.29 -0.95
N GLU A 196 9.09 8.23 -0.13
CA GLU A 196 10.31 7.63 0.37
C GLU A 196 11.09 6.89 -0.74
N ASN A 197 10.40 6.14 -1.61
CA ASN A 197 11.03 5.48 -2.75
C ASN A 197 11.69 6.50 -3.70
N ASP A 198 10.99 7.58 -4.03
CA ASP A 198 11.52 8.64 -4.88
C ASP A 198 12.75 9.31 -4.26
N ARG A 199 12.73 9.50 -2.95
CA ARG A 199 13.85 10.05 -2.20
C ARG A 199 15.06 9.12 -2.23
N ARG A 200 14.87 7.80 -2.10
CA ARG A 200 15.96 6.81 -2.23
C ARG A 200 16.59 6.85 -3.62
N ASN A 201 15.77 6.93 -4.66
CA ASN A 201 16.25 7.00 -6.04
C ASN A 201 17.11 8.26 -6.26
N ARG A 202 16.65 9.42 -5.77
CA ARG A 202 17.43 10.67 -5.81
C ARG A 202 18.75 10.57 -5.03
N ASN A 203 18.73 9.99 -3.83
CA ASN A 203 19.94 9.83 -3.02
C ASN A 203 20.94 8.87 -3.67
N ALA A 204 20.47 7.76 -4.26
CA ALA A 204 21.32 6.81 -4.97
C ALA A 204 21.98 7.46 -6.20
N GLN A 205 21.26 8.33 -6.92
CA GLN A 205 21.82 9.12 -8.01
C GLN A 205 22.93 10.06 -7.53
N ARG A 206 22.66 10.86 -6.50
CA ARG A 206 23.66 11.77 -5.90
C ARG A 206 24.90 11.03 -5.42
N TYR A 207 24.72 9.85 -4.82
CA TYR A 207 25.84 9.03 -4.38
C TYR A 207 26.72 8.55 -5.55
N ARG A 208 26.12 8.21 -6.70
CA ARG A 208 26.88 7.88 -7.92
C ARG A 208 27.65 9.08 -8.45
N GLU A 209 27.04 10.27 -8.43
CA GLU A 209 27.69 11.53 -8.85
C GLU A 209 28.88 11.86 -7.93
N ILE A 210 28.71 11.75 -6.61
CA ILE A 210 29.80 11.94 -5.64
C ILE A 210 30.95 10.96 -5.89
N LYS A 211 30.64 9.66 -6.11
CA LYS A 211 31.67 8.66 -6.45
C LYS A 211 32.45 9.03 -7.70
N ALA A 212 31.77 9.51 -8.74
CA ALA A 212 32.40 9.93 -9.98
C ALA A 212 33.32 11.16 -9.77
N LEU A 213 32.86 12.14 -8.98
CA LEU A 213 33.65 13.33 -8.63
C LEU A 213 34.89 12.97 -7.81
N VAL A 214 34.76 12.12 -6.78
CA VAL A 214 35.90 11.65 -5.98
C VAL A 214 36.91 10.90 -6.85
N ALA A 215 36.45 10.01 -7.73
CA ALA A 215 37.34 9.31 -8.66
C ALA A 215 38.05 10.29 -9.62
N SER A 216 37.35 11.31 -10.10
CA SER A 216 37.95 12.35 -10.96
C SER A 216 38.99 13.19 -10.23
N ALA A 217 38.68 13.66 -9.02
CA ALA A 217 39.60 14.44 -8.20
C ALA A 217 40.83 13.62 -7.82
N THR A 218 40.66 12.34 -7.49
CA THR A 218 41.77 11.42 -7.21
C THR A 218 42.69 11.29 -8.42
N ARG A 219 42.13 11.09 -9.62
CA ARG A 219 42.92 11.02 -10.87
C ARG A 219 43.70 12.32 -11.12
N GLN A 220 43.06 13.48 -10.95
CA GLN A 220 43.72 14.77 -11.14
C GLN A 220 44.85 14.99 -10.12
N TYR A 221 44.62 14.64 -8.85
CA TYR A 221 45.63 14.73 -7.81
C TYR A 221 46.83 13.80 -8.07
N THR A 222 46.58 12.55 -8.48
CA THR A 222 47.65 11.62 -8.87
C THR A 222 48.42 12.13 -10.08
N ALA A 223 47.74 12.62 -11.12
CA ALA A 223 48.40 13.19 -12.31
C ALA A 223 49.27 14.41 -11.95
N ALA A 224 48.82 15.27 -11.04
CA ALA A 224 49.61 16.42 -10.57
C ALA A 224 50.84 16.00 -9.76
N GLN A 225 50.75 14.93 -8.95
CA GLN A 225 51.88 14.42 -8.16
C GLN A 225 52.94 13.71 -8.99
N GLU A 226 52.55 13.06 -10.08
CA GLU A 226 53.50 12.38 -10.97
C GLU A 226 54.36 13.36 -11.81
N GLY A 227 54.12 14.67 -11.67
CA GLY A 227 54.68 15.72 -12.50
C GLY A 227 54.08 15.68 -13.90
N ASP A 228 54.24 16.77 -14.66
CA ASP A 228 53.71 16.93 -16.03
C ASP A 228 54.42 15.97 -17.02
N ARG A 229 54.23 14.67 -16.82
CA ARG A 229 54.43 13.68 -17.86
C ARG A 229 53.26 13.88 -18.79
N THR A 230 53.57 14.49 -19.94
CA THR A 230 52.73 14.56 -21.13
C THR A 230 51.72 13.42 -21.11
N PRO A 231 50.40 13.72 -21.15
CA PRO A 231 49.39 12.69 -21.01
C PRO A 231 49.70 11.61 -22.04
N LYS A 232 50.20 10.47 -21.57
CA LYS A 232 50.25 9.27 -22.38
C LYS A 232 48.80 9.01 -22.68
N ALA A 233 48.42 9.32 -23.92
CA ALA A 233 47.04 9.33 -24.37
C ALA A 233 46.32 8.19 -23.67
N SER A 234 45.33 8.54 -22.84
CA SER A 234 44.41 7.52 -22.33
C SER A 234 44.01 6.72 -23.57
N PRO A 235 44.16 5.38 -23.60
CA PRO A 235 43.62 4.64 -24.72
C PRO A 235 42.18 5.11 -24.81
N ALA A 236 41.84 5.71 -25.95
CA ALA A 236 40.47 6.07 -26.23
C ALA A 236 39.66 4.84 -25.85
N ALA A 237 38.60 5.03 -25.06
CA ALA A 237 37.64 3.96 -24.87
C ALA A 237 37.38 3.42 -26.27
N ALA A 238 37.79 2.17 -26.51
CA ALA A 238 37.54 1.51 -27.77
C ALA A 238 36.05 1.78 -28.02
N PRO A 239 35.68 2.33 -29.19
CA PRO A 239 34.28 2.58 -29.47
C PRO A 239 33.60 1.27 -29.19
N SER A 240 32.74 1.27 -28.16
CA SER A 240 31.95 0.13 -27.77
C SER A 240 31.39 -0.41 -29.05
N GLY A 241 31.84 -1.61 -29.43
CA GLY A 241 31.48 -2.25 -30.67
C GLY A 241 29.97 -2.17 -30.75
N LYS A 242 29.47 -1.23 -31.55
CA LYS A 242 28.11 -1.29 -32.02
C LYS A 242 28.13 -2.56 -32.83
N ASN A 243 27.45 -3.58 -32.34
CA ASN A 243 26.75 -4.49 -33.24
C ASN A 243 25.82 -3.61 -34.07
N LYS A 244 26.37 -2.95 -35.09
CA LYS A 244 25.61 -2.43 -36.21
C LYS A 244 25.22 -3.68 -36.96
N VAL A 245 23.95 -4.04 -36.85
CA VAL A 245 23.30 -4.82 -37.89
C VAL A 245 23.55 -4.03 -39.19
N PRO A 246 24.15 -4.64 -40.23
CA PRO A 246 24.39 -3.98 -41.50
C PRO A 246 23.10 -3.36 -42.03
N THR A 247 23.17 -2.16 -42.60
CA THR A 247 22.01 -1.57 -43.27
C THR A 247 21.87 -2.19 -44.67
N GLU A 248 20.66 -2.24 -45.21
CA GLU A 248 20.36 -2.82 -46.53
C GLU A 248 21.19 -2.18 -47.66
N THR A 249 21.55 -0.90 -47.50
CA THR A 249 22.45 -0.17 -48.40
C THR A 249 23.88 -0.71 -48.41
N ASP A 250 24.35 -1.31 -47.31
CA ASP A 250 25.67 -1.94 -47.20
C ASP A 250 25.68 -3.34 -47.85
N CYS A 251 24.57 -4.08 -47.77
CA CYS A 251 24.41 -5.39 -48.42
C CYS A 251 24.42 -5.28 -49.95
N ASN A 252 23.77 -4.24 -50.51
CA ASN A 252 23.68 -4.05 -51.96
C ASN A 252 25.02 -3.74 -52.67
N LYS A 253 26.10 -3.50 -51.93
CA LYS A 253 27.45 -3.27 -52.48
C LYS A 253 28.35 -4.51 -52.49
N HIS A 254 27.91 -5.63 -51.93
CA HIS A 254 28.70 -6.87 -51.86
C HIS A 254 28.07 -7.97 -52.73
N GLN A 255 28.85 -8.54 -53.65
CA GLN A 255 28.40 -9.58 -54.59
C GLN A 255 28.29 -11.00 -53.97
N SER A 256 28.27 -11.11 -52.64
CA SER A 256 28.16 -12.40 -51.95
C SER A 256 27.31 -12.25 -50.70
N SER A 257 26.27 -13.08 -50.58
CA SER A 257 25.18 -13.02 -49.60
C SER A 257 25.54 -13.53 -48.20
N ASP A 258 26.78 -13.94 -47.95
CA ASP A 258 27.13 -14.76 -46.79
C ASP A 258 27.10 -14.03 -45.43
N LYS A 259 26.79 -12.73 -45.41
CA LYS A 259 26.69 -11.92 -44.17
C LYS A 259 25.44 -11.06 -44.03
N CYS A 260 24.49 -11.19 -44.95
CA CYS A 260 23.19 -10.51 -44.86
C CYS A 260 22.15 -11.57 -44.50
N GLY A 261 21.78 -11.65 -43.23
CA GLY A 261 20.61 -12.44 -42.85
C GLY A 261 19.35 -11.76 -43.39
N ASP A 262 18.45 -12.54 -43.97
CA ASP A 262 17.11 -12.08 -44.36
C ASP A 262 16.37 -11.46 -43.15
N PRO A 263 15.50 -10.45 -43.37
CA PRO A 263 14.68 -9.85 -42.32
C PRO A 263 13.70 -10.84 -41.68
#